data_AF-A0A258MYE8-F1
#
_entry.id   AF-A0A258MYE8-F1
#
_cell.length_a   1.000
_cell.length_b   1.000
_cell.length_c   1.000
_cell.angle_alpha   90.00
_cell.angle_beta   90.00
_cell.angle_gamma   90.00
#
_symmetry.space_group_name_H-M   'P 1'
#
loop_
_entity.id
_entity.type
_entity.pdbx_description
1 polymer ?
#
loop_
_entity_poly.entity_id
_entity_poly.type
_entity_poly.pdbx_seq_one_letter_code
_entity_poly.pdbx_strand_id
1 'polypeptide(L)' 'MNYFELFDIAPSFLPDQALVKKKFYQLSRQYHPDFYGNGSAEEKEKALEMSALVNKAYQT' A
#
# COMPACT_ATOMS: atom_id res chain seq x y z
N MET A 1 4.50 0.24 -12.42
CA MET A 1 4.80 -0.15 -11.04
C MET A 1 4.15 -1.48 -10.79
N ASN A 2 4.93 -2.52 -10.53
CA ASN A 2 4.39 -3.86 -10.24
C ASN A 2 4.00 -3.97 -8.76
N TYR A 3 3.11 -4.91 -8.41
CA TYR A 3 2.74 -5.15 -7.01
C TYR A 3 3.92 -5.61 -6.15
N PHE A 4 4.86 -6.33 -6.75
CA PHE A 4 6.10 -6.72 -6.07
C PHE A 4 6.96 -5.50 -5.68
N GLU A 5 7.07 -4.50 -6.57
CA GLU A 5 7.78 -3.26 -6.26
C GLU A 5 7.04 -2.42 -5.23
N LEU A 6 5.70 -2.41 -5.28
CA LEU A 6 4.87 -1.72 -4.29
C LEU A 6 5.10 -2.25 -2.88
N PHE A 7 5.11 -3.59 -2.72
CA PHE A 7 5.38 -4.22 -1.44
C PHE A 7 6.88 -4.31 -1.13
N ASP A 8 7.76 -3.85 -2.03
CA ASP A 8 9.20 -3.94 -1.87
C ASP A 8 9.63 -5.38 -1.54
N ILE A 9 9.12 -6.31 -2.36
CA ILE A 9 9.36 -7.75 -2.29
C ILE A 9 9.94 -8.26 -3.61
N ALA A 10 10.73 -9.33 -3.54
CA ALA A 10 11.26 -9.95 -4.73
C ALA A 10 10.12 -10.57 -5.58
N PRO A 11 10.12 -10.38 -6.91
CA PRO A 11 9.18 -11.04 -7.79
C PRO A 11 9.37 -12.56 -7.71
N SER A 12 8.34 -13.26 -7.24
CA SER A 12 8.32 -14.71 -7.03
C SER A 12 6.95 -15.25 -7.36
N PHE A 13 6.90 -16.50 -7.84
CA PHE A 13 5.64 -17.21 -8.08
C PHE A 13 4.90 -17.52 -6.77
N LEU A 14 5.66 -17.67 -5.67
CA LEU A 14 5.16 -17.88 -4.32
C LEU A 14 5.82 -16.84 -3.41
N PRO A 15 5.27 -15.61 -3.34
CA PRO A 15 5.76 -14.62 -2.39
C PRO A 15 5.45 -15.03 -0.95
N ASP A 16 6.29 -14.62 -0.02
CA ASP A 16 6.06 -14.84 1.42
C ASP A 16 4.86 -14.00 1.87
N GLN A 17 3.73 -14.67 2.14
CA GLN A 17 2.50 -14.00 2.56
C GLN A 17 2.65 -13.25 3.89
N ALA A 18 3.54 -13.70 4.78
CA ALA A 18 3.80 -12.97 6.02
C ALA A 18 4.49 -11.64 5.73
N LEU A 19 5.42 -11.62 4.77
CA LEU A 19 6.11 -10.42 4.32
C LEU A 19 5.15 -9.47 3.60
N VAL A 20 4.33 -9.99 2.68
CA VAL A 20 3.30 -9.23 1.96
C VAL A 20 2.34 -8.58 2.95
N LYS A 21 1.81 -9.33 3.92
CA LYS A 21 0.90 -8.80 4.95
C LYS A 21 1.57 -7.73 5.80
N LYS A 22 2.83 -7.91 6.20
CA LYS A 22 3.60 -6.92 6.95
C LYS A 22 3.77 -5.62 6.16
N LYS A 23 4.14 -5.71 4.89
CA LYS A 23 4.32 -4.56 3.98
C LYS A 23 2.99 -3.86 3.70
N PHE A 24 1.92 -4.63 3.49
CA PHE A 24 0.55 -4.12 3.39
C PHE A 24 0.16 -3.27 4.60
N TYR A 25 0.35 -3.77 5.83
CA TYR A 25 0.06 -2.99 7.04
C TYR A 25 0.93 -1.73 7.15
N GLN A 26 2.21 -1.80 6.76
CA GLN A 26 3.10 -0.64 6.76
C GLN A 26 2.61 0.44 5.78
N LEU A 27 2.31 0.07 4.54
CA LEU A 27 1.82 0.98 3.51
C LEU A 27 0.43 1.52 3.83
N SER A 28 -0.49 0.66 4.27
CA SER A 28 -1.84 1.06 4.68
C SER A 28 -1.81 2.07 5.83
N ARG A 29 -0.88 1.88 6.78
CA ARG A 29 -0.67 2.85 7.86
C ARG A 29 0.02 4.12 7.37
N GLN A 30 0.96 4.03 6.44
CA GLN A 30 1.65 5.19 5.87
C GLN A 30 0.71 6.08 5.06
N TYR A 31 -0.19 5.48 4.29
CA TYR A 31 -1.17 6.17 3.44
C TYR A 31 -2.58 6.22 4.06
N HIS A 32 -2.69 6.01 5.38
CA HIS A 32 -4.01 6.00 6.01
C HIS A 32 -4.62 7.41 5.96
N PRO A 33 -5.86 7.58 5.49
CA PRO A 33 -6.49 8.89 5.33
C PRO A 33 -6.58 9.67 6.67
N ASP A 34 -6.65 8.99 7.82
CA ASP A 34 -6.54 9.63 9.14
C ASP A 34 -5.29 10.49 9.32
N PHE A 35 -4.12 10.05 8.84
CA PHE A 35 -2.88 10.83 9.00
C PHE A 35 -2.88 12.07 8.12
N TYR A 36 -3.62 12.04 7.02
CA TYR A 36 -3.76 13.15 6.09
C TYR A 36 -5.01 14.00 6.36
N GLY A 37 -5.71 13.77 7.49
CA GLY A 37 -6.90 14.53 7.89
C GLY A 37 -6.67 16.04 7.97
N ASN A 38 -5.47 16.46 8.38
CA ASN A 38 -5.03 17.86 8.42
C ASN A 38 -4.22 18.30 7.18
N GLY A 39 -3.98 17.40 6.22
CA GLY A 39 -3.26 17.68 4.98
C GLY A 39 -4.13 18.35 3.92
N SER A 40 -3.49 18.76 2.84
CA SER A 40 -4.13 19.37 1.67
C SER A 40 -5.05 18.38 0.95
N ALA A 41 -6.02 18.87 0.17
CA ALA A 41 -6.93 18.01 -0.59
C ALA A 41 -6.18 17.03 -1.51
N GLU A 42 -5.10 17.50 -2.16
CA GLU A 42 -4.23 16.66 -2.98
C GLU A 42 -3.53 15.53 -2.19
N GLU A 43 -3.14 15.79 -0.94
CA GLU A 43 -2.48 14.78 -0.10
C GLU A 43 -3.47 13.70 0.33
N LYS A 44 -4.71 14.09 0.66
CA LYS A 44 -5.80 13.16 0.96
C LYS A 44 -6.15 12.30 -0.24
N GLU A 45 -6.22 12.90 -1.43
CA GLU A 45 -6.53 12.19 -2.67
C GLU A 45 -5.43 11.18 -3.01
N LYS A 46 -4.15 11.59 -2.96
CA LYS A 46 -3.01 10.69 -3.14
C LYS A 46 -2.98 9.56 -2.11
N ALA A 47 -3.26 9.86 -0.83
CA ALA A 47 -3.32 8.85 0.22
C ALA A 47 -4.44 7.82 -0.06
N LEU A 48 -5.61 8.29 -0.51
CA LEU A 48 -6.73 7.43 -0.88
C LEU A 48 -6.39 6.54 -2.09
N GLU A 49 -5.81 7.11 -3.15
CA GLU A 49 -5.37 6.37 -4.34
C GLU A 49 -4.32 5.30 -3.97
N MET A 50 -3.32 5.67 -3.17
CA MET A 50 -2.28 4.74 -2.72
C MET A 50 -2.87 3.62 -1.86
N SER A 51 -3.79 3.94 -0.94
CA SER A 51 -4.48 2.95 -0.11
C SER A 51 -5.32 1.98 -0.94
N ALA A 52 -6.05 2.49 -1.94
CA ALA A 52 -6.81 1.65 -2.88
C ALA A 52 -5.88 0.73 -3.70
N LEU A 53 -4.74 1.26 -4.16
CA LEU A 53 -3.76 0.51 -4.93
C LEU A 53 -3.09 -0.60 -4.09
N VAL A 54 -2.76 -0.31 -2.83
CA VAL A 54 -2.23 -1.28 -1.85
C VAL A 54 -3.23 -2.40 -1.55
N ASN A 55 -4.51 -2.08 -1.38
CA ASN A 55 -5.57 -3.07 -1.20
C ASN A 55 -5.72 -3.97 -2.44
N LYS A 56 -5.73 -3.36 -3.63
CA LYS A 56 -5.85 -4.10 -4.89
C LYS A 56 -4.66 -5.03 -5.12
N ALA A 57 -3.45 -4.57 -4.79
CA ALA A 57 -2.24 -5.36 -4.87
C ALA A 57 -2.24 -6.54 -3.89
N TYR A 58 -2.83 -6.38 -2.70
CA TYR A 58 -2.95 -7.45 -1.70
C TYR A 58 -4.00 -8.51 -2.07
N GLN A 59 -5.03 -8.14 -2.83
CA GLN A 59 -6.12 -9.03 -3.23
C GLN A 59 -5.80 -9.87 -4.48
N THR A 60 -4.77 -9.50 -5.26
CA THR A 60 -4.36 -10.21 -6.48
C THR A 60 -3.47 -11.39 -6.15
#